data_AF-A0A2W6SWF0-F1
#
_entry.id   AF-A0A2W6SWF0-F1
#
_cell.length_a   1.000
_cell.length_b   1.000
_cell.length_c   1.000
_cell.angle_alpha   90.00
_cell.angle_beta   90.00
_cell.angle_gamma   90.00
#
_symmetry.space_group_name_H-M   'P 1'
#
loop_
_entity.id
_entity.type
_entity.pdbx_description
1 polymer ?
#
loop_
_entity_poly.entity_id
_entity_poly.type
_entity_poly.pdbx_seq_one_letter_code
_entity_poly.pdbx_strand_id
1 'polypeptide(L)'
;MLIDGIEGLTDQRGRVVVIGSGPVGLGLAVDLARRGIPVTVLESGEGAANPVVQQLSDAQLTDARRHDEMAVAVARRLGGTSNLWGARCLPFDPIDFTPRAFVDARWPIGHADLAPYWHRAVQSTASGADRFETGPLLGREADNSFTVDRLERWANVQAAQNVHAEAIRSLPALEVRTRCTVTEIKMASGRADGLTVAHSLSGETVDIAADTIVVAAGGIETTRLLLAARKVHPALFGGPDGPLGRHYMGHLIGEIADVTFASNDISRAFDFHVDEHGSYVRRRLVASDRTQIDNRLLNCAFWPVVAPVADPRHRSAILSMVYLALSIGPLGRMIVAEAIRRRHALDKPHRIAAHIRNLIVGAPSAAAFAAQFFWRRYFRPERLPGFFVQNAANRYGLFYHSEQAPHPDSRVFLTDRIDRLGLPKLEIDLRFSDQDVDSVVRTHDMLDQWLRKVGMGALHYRMPQEERGAAVMAQAAHGTHQVGLTRMAADRTRGVVDADLACFDVPNLFLATTAVLPTSGQANPTLTAVALALRLGDRLAERMTGKTEIRTPMDKVASL
;
A
#
# COMPACT_ATOMS: atom_id res chain seq x y z
N MET A 1 -25.71 9.51 2.73
CA MET A 1 -26.33 9.21 4.04
C MET A 1 -25.48 8.18 4.79
N LEU A 2 -25.19 8.41 6.08
CA LEU A 2 -24.48 7.47 6.97
C LEU A 2 -25.47 6.88 7.98
N ILE A 3 -25.61 5.56 8.04
CA ILE A 3 -26.53 4.84 8.92
C ILE A 3 -25.75 3.78 9.70
N ASP A 4 -26.12 3.54 10.95
CA ASP A 4 -25.53 2.48 11.76
C ASP A 4 -26.43 1.24 11.78
N GLY A 5 -25.83 0.08 11.52
CA GLY A 5 -26.48 -1.22 11.63
C GLY A 5 -27.32 -1.64 10.43
N ILE A 6 -27.99 -2.78 10.61
CA ILE A 6 -28.73 -3.51 9.57
C ILE A 6 -30.22 -3.17 9.52
N GLU A 7 -30.73 -2.42 10.51
CA GLU A 7 -32.16 -2.08 10.57
C GLU A 7 -32.56 -1.24 9.35
N GLY A 8 -33.61 -1.66 8.65
CA GLY A 8 -34.06 -1.03 7.41
C GLY A 8 -33.13 -1.25 6.21
N LEU A 9 -32.19 -2.21 6.29
CA LEU A 9 -31.46 -2.70 5.12
C LEU A 9 -32.36 -3.67 4.35
N THR A 10 -32.75 -3.30 3.13
CA THR A 10 -33.74 -4.02 2.31
C THR A 10 -33.12 -4.46 0.97
N ASP A 11 -33.95 -4.94 0.04
CA ASP A 11 -33.56 -5.28 -1.33
C ASP A 11 -32.71 -4.16 -1.99
N GLN A 12 -31.55 -4.53 -2.55
CA GLN A 12 -30.60 -3.65 -3.23
C GLN A 12 -30.55 -3.90 -4.76
N ARG A 13 -31.55 -4.57 -5.34
CA ARG A 13 -31.68 -4.72 -6.80
C ARG A 13 -31.65 -3.37 -7.52
N GLY A 14 -30.98 -3.34 -8.67
CA GLY A 14 -30.73 -2.10 -9.42
C GLY A 14 -29.75 -1.10 -8.78
N ARG A 15 -29.15 -1.42 -7.62
CA ARG A 15 -28.08 -0.63 -6.97
C ARG A 15 -26.74 -1.36 -7.05
N VAL A 16 -25.64 -0.63 -6.88
CA VAL A 16 -24.31 -1.21 -6.66
C VAL A 16 -24.10 -1.40 -5.16
N VAL A 17 -23.76 -2.62 -4.72
CA VAL A 17 -23.39 -2.88 -3.33
C VAL A 17 -21.87 -3.02 -3.21
N VAL A 18 -21.24 -2.13 -2.43
CA VAL A 18 -19.80 -2.15 -2.17
C VAL A 18 -19.54 -2.66 -0.75
N ILE A 19 -18.72 -3.71 -0.62
CA ILE A 19 -18.37 -4.31 0.67
C ILE A 19 -17.02 -3.75 1.11
N GLY A 20 -17.00 -2.89 2.13
CA GLY A 20 -15.81 -2.25 2.68
C GLY A 20 -15.71 -0.77 2.33
N SER A 21 -15.43 0.05 3.35
CA SER A 21 -15.34 1.52 3.23
C SER A 21 -13.89 2.04 3.20
N GLY A 22 -12.94 1.21 2.79
CA GLY A 22 -11.55 1.63 2.60
C GLY A 22 -11.40 2.70 1.50
N PRO A 23 -10.17 3.19 1.25
CA PRO A 23 -9.91 4.18 0.20
C PRO A 23 -10.37 3.72 -1.19
N VAL A 24 -10.28 2.42 -1.48
CA VAL A 24 -10.73 1.84 -2.75
C VAL A 24 -12.26 1.81 -2.83
N GLY A 25 -12.93 1.29 -1.79
CA GLY A 25 -14.39 1.17 -1.75
C GLY A 25 -15.11 2.51 -1.73
N LEU A 26 -14.69 3.45 -0.88
CA LEU A 26 -15.25 4.80 -0.86
C LEU A 26 -14.93 5.58 -2.13
N GLY A 27 -13.72 5.44 -2.69
CA GLY A 27 -13.35 6.08 -3.95
C GLY A 27 -14.28 5.67 -5.10
N LEU A 28 -14.55 4.37 -5.25
CA LEU A 28 -15.53 3.85 -6.22
C LEU A 28 -16.95 4.34 -5.93
N ALA A 29 -17.42 4.19 -4.70
CA ALA A 29 -18.80 4.47 -4.33
C ALA A 29 -19.16 5.95 -4.53
N VAL A 30 -18.25 6.86 -4.14
CA VAL A 30 -18.42 8.30 -4.32
C VAL A 30 -18.40 8.67 -5.80
N ASP A 31 -17.51 8.04 -6.59
CA ASP A 31 -17.43 8.29 -8.03
C ASP A 31 -18.71 7.89 -8.77
N LEU A 32 -19.25 6.71 -8.47
CA LEU A 32 -20.54 6.24 -9.01
C LEU A 32 -21.70 7.12 -8.55
N ALA A 33 -21.77 7.45 -7.25
CA ALA A 33 -22.85 8.28 -6.71
C ALA A 33 -22.86 9.69 -7.30
N ARG A 34 -21.69 10.27 -7.61
CA ARG A 34 -21.59 11.56 -8.32
C ARG A 34 -22.17 11.51 -9.74
N ARG A 35 -22.25 10.33 -10.35
CA ARG A 35 -22.91 10.10 -11.66
C ARG A 35 -24.40 9.79 -11.53
N GLY A 36 -24.95 9.86 -10.31
CA GLY A 36 -26.34 9.54 -10.03
C GLY A 36 -26.64 8.05 -9.93
N ILE A 37 -25.63 7.18 -9.91
CA ILE A 37 -25.80 5.74 -9.76
C ILE A 37 -25.99 5.42 -8.27
N PRO A 38 -27.09 4.77 -7.87
CA PRO A 38 -27.32 4.40 -6.48
C PRO A 38 -26.29 3.37 -5.99
N VAL A 39 -25.61 3.68 -4.88
CA VAL A 39 -24.61 2.82 -4.24
C VAL A 39 -24.91 2.66 -2.75
N THR A 40 -24.79 1.43 -2.26
CA THR A 40 -24.80 1.09 -0.84
C THR A 40 -23.44 0.53 -0.43
N VAL A 41 -22.76 1.18 0.51
CA VAL A 41 -21.49 0.72 1.08
C VAL A 41 -21.76 0.03 2.41
N LEU A 42 -21.34 -1.23 2.56
CA LEU A 42 -21.44 -1.99 3.79
C LEU A 42 -20.06 -2.04 4.48
N GLU A 43 -19.96 -1.43 5.64
CA GLU A 43 -18.76 -1.43 6.48
C GLU A 43 -19.00 -2.26 7.74
N SER A 44 -18.11 -3.22 7.99
CA SER A 44 -18.19 -4.07 9.18
C SER A 44 -17.95 -3.30 10.48
N GLY A 45 -17.00 -2.37 10.46
CA GLY A 45 -16.69 -1.55 11.62
C GLY A 45 -17.68 -0.41 11.85
N GLU A 46 -17.40 0.36 12.89
CA GLU A 46 -18.04 1.64 13.17
C GLU A 46 -17.08 2.80 12.85
N GLY A 47 -17.42 4.05 13.23
CA GLY A 47 -16.54 5.20 13.01
C GLY A 47 -15.19 5.08 13.73
N ALA A 48 -15.20 4.57 14.97
CA ALA A 48 -14.02 4.34 15.79
C ALA A 48 -13.55 2.88 15.71
N ALA A 49 -12.32 2.62 16.18
CA ALA A 49 -11.85 1.24 16.33
C ALA A 49 -12.61 0.55 17.46
N ASN A 50 -13.14 -0.64 17.20
CA ASN A 50 -13.82 -1.48 18.19
C ASN A 50 -13.09 -2.84 18.30
N PRO A 51 -12.52 -3.20 19.47
CA PRO A 51 -11.78 -4.45 19.63
C PRO A 51 -12.60 -5.71 19.31
N VAL A 52 -13.89 -5.73 19.67
CA VAL A 52 -14.78 -6.89 19.45
C VAL A 52 -15.10 -7.09 17.98
N VAL A 53 -15.22 -5.98 17.22
CA VAL A 53 -15.37 -6.06 15.76
C VAL A 53 -14.04 -6.42 15.12
N GLN A 54 -12.93 -5.81 15.54
CA GLN A 54 -11.59 -6.07 15.01
C GLN A 54 -11.19 -7.56 15.09
N GLN A 55 -11.55 -8.26 16.16
CA GLN A 55 -11.32 -9.71 16.33
C GLN A 55 -11.95 -10.58 15.25
N LEU A 56 -12.94 -10.08 14.48
CA LEU A 56 -13.48 -10.79 13.32
C LEU A 56 -12.45 -10.98 12.20
N SER A 57 -11.36 -10.20 12.21
CA SER A 57 -10.23 -10.34 11.27
C SER A 57 -9.04 -11.11 11.85
N ASP A 58 -9.19 -11.74 13.01
CA ASP A 58 -8.12 -12.56 13.60
C ASP A 58 -7.78 -13.73 12.67
N ALA A 59 -6.47 -13.93 12.47
CA ALA A 59 -5.93 -15.01 11.68
C ALA A 59 -4.76 -15.66 12.42
N GLN A 60 -4.54 -16.95 12.14
CA GLN A 60 -3.33 -17.65 12.53
C GLN A 60 -2.21 -17.29 11.55
N LEU A 61 -1.02 -17.01 12.09
CA LEU A 61 0.19 -16.81 11.27
C LEU A 61 1.01 -18.11 11.33
N THR A 62 1.34 -18.70 10.18
CA THR A 62 2.19 -19.89 10.11
C THR A 62 3.61 -19.57 10.60
N ASP A 63 4.16 -18.41 10.19
CA ASP A 63 5.37 -17.83 10.77
C ASP A 63 5.10 -16.37 11.17
N ALA A 64 4.93 -16.13 12.46
CA ALA A 64 4.65 -14.79 13.01
C ALA A 64 5.78 -13.78 12.77
N ARG A 65 6.98 -14.22 12.36
CA ARG A 65 8.09 -13.31 12.00
C ARG A 65 7.93 -12.73 10.60
N ARG A 66 7.07 -13.29 9.75
CA ARG A 66 6.94 -12.92 8.32
C ARG A 66 5.80 -11.98 8.02
N HIS A 67 4.87 -11.78 8.96
CA HIS A 67 3.67 -11.00 8.73
C HIS A 67 3.38 -10.10 9.92
N ASP A 68 2.90 -8.88 9.66
CA ASP A 68 2.44 -7.97 10.70
C ASP A 68 1.27 -8.58 11.49
N GLU A 69 1.06 -8.17 12.73
CA GLU A 69 -0.15 -8.54 13.46
C GLU A 69 -1.41 -8.10 12.70
N MET A 70 -2.48 -8.88 12.78
CA MET A 70 -3.73 -8.59 12.04
C MET A 70 -4.34 -7.23 12.40
N ALA A 71 -4.17 -6.76 13.65
CA ALA A 71 -4.61 -5.43 14.07
C ALA A 71 -3.84 -4.27 13.40
N VAL A 72 -2.68 -4.54 12.81
CA VAL A 72 -1.89 -3.59 12.01
C VAL A 72 -2.23 -3.74 10.53
N ALA A 73 -2.38 -4.98 10.06
CA ALA A 73 -2.62 -5.29 8.65
C ALA A 73 -4.06 -5.02 8.18
N VAL A 74 -5.04 -5.14 9.07
CA VAL A 74 -6.47 -4.97 8.78
C VAL A 74 -7.10 -4.02 9.80
N ALA A 75 -8.01 -3.16 9.35
CA ALA A 75 -8.76 -2.28 10.24
C ALA A 75 -10.25 -2.35 9.87
N ARG A 76 -11.06 -2.87 10.80
CA ARG A 76 -12.53 -2.92 10.65
C ARG A 76 -13.16 -1.69 11.29
N ARG A 77 -13.19 -0.60 10.51
CA ARG A 77 -13.74 0.71 10.88
C ARG A 77 -13.97 1.52 9.61
N LEU A 78 -14.83 2.53 9.69
CA LEU A 78 -15.08 3.45 8.58
C LEU A 78 -13.76 4.04 8.06
N GLY A 79 -13.49 3.88 6.76
CA GLY A 79 -12.22 4.25 6.12
C GLY A 79 -11.14 3.16 6.08
N GLY A 80 -11.33 2.04 6.77
CA GLY A 80 -10.41 0.91 6.78
C GLY A 80 -8.99 1.27 7.22
N THR A 81 -7.99 0.64 6.59
CA THR A 81 -6.56 0.80 6.94
C THR A 81 -5.97 2.17 6.60
N SER A 82 -6.67 3.02 5.84
CA SER A 82 -6.26 4.42 5.62
C SER A 82 -6.25 5.25 6.92
N ASN A 83 -6.81 4.72 7.98
CA ASN A 83 -6.71 5.26 9.32
C ASN A 83 -5.35 4.99 10.00
N LEU A 84 -4.65 3.94 9.57
CA LEU A 84 -3.38 3.46 10.16
C LEU A 84 -2.18 3.75 9.25
N TRP A 85 -2.43 4.03 7.97
CA TRP A 85 -1.39 4.12 6.94
C TRP A 85 -0.44 5.31 7.12
N GLY A 86 0.71 5.22 6.45
CA GLY A 86 1.68 6.31 6.29
C GLY A 86 1.31 7.34 5.22
N ALA A 87 0.11 7.26 4.62
CA ALA A 87 -0.42 8.19 3.63
C ALA A 87 0.42 8.36 2.35
N ARG A 88 1.32 7.42 2.04
CA ARG A 88 2.13 7.48 0.82
C ARG A 88 1.32 7.00 -0.39
N CYS A 89 1.29 7.79 -1.46
CA CYS A 89 0.51 7.56 -2.66
C CYS A 89 1.41 7.64 -3.90
N LEU A 90 1.67 6.51 -4.54
CA LEU A 90 2.40 6.45 -5.82
C LEU A 90 1.70 5.51 -6.80
N PRO A 91 1.80 5.80 -8.11
CA PRO A 91 1.44 4.83 -9.13
C PRO A 91 2.45 3.70 -9.15
N PHE A 92 2.04 2.56 -9.70
CA PHE A 92 2.97 1.52 -10.13
C PHE A 92 3.76 2.00 -11.35
N ASP A 93 5.00 1.52 -11.45
CA ASP A 93 5.91 1.90 -12.52
C ASP A 93 5.58 1.09 -13.80
N PRO A 94 5.93 1.56 -15.01
CA PRO A 94 5.67 0.82 -16.25
C PRO A 94 6.23 -0.62 -16.26
N ILE A 95 7.38 -0.84 -15.62
CA ILE A 95 7.98 -2.16 -15.47
C ILE A 95 7.09 -3.16 -14.71
N ASP A 96 6.23 -2.68 -13.80
CA ASP A 96 5.34 -3.54 -13.00
C ASP A 96 4.28 -4.23 -13.87
N PHE A 97 3.88 -3.59 -14.97
CA PHE A 97 2.93 -4.10 -15.98
C PHE A 97 3.60 -4.90 -17.10
N THR A 98 4.91 -4.73 -17.25
CA THR A 98 5.67 -5.33 -18.35
C THR A 98 5.89 -6.82 -18.09
N PRO A 99 5.61 -7.71 -19.07
CA PRO A 99 5.91 -9.12 -18.90
C PRO A 99 7.40 -9.37 -18.71
N ARG A 100 7.77 -9.94 -17.56
CA ARG A 100 9.15 -10.27 -17.19
C ARG A 100 9.32 -11.78 -17.12
N ALA A 101 10.21 -12.35 -17.96
CA ALA A 101 10.38 -13.80 -18.06
C ALA A 101 10.85 -14.49 -16.76
N PHE A 102 11.37 -13.71 -15.81
CA PHE A 102 11.84 -14.17 -14.51
C PHE A 102 10.82 -13.93 -13.38
N VAL A 103 9.61 -13.43 -13.68
CA VAL A 103 8.54 -13.18 -12.71
C VAL A 103 7.28 -13.93 -13.17
N ASP A 104 6.72 -14.81 -12.33
CA ASP A 104 5.50 -15.57 -12.65
C ASP A 104 4.21 -14.73 -12.46
N ALA A 105 4.15 -13.61 -13.18
CA ALA A 105 2.98 -12.74 -13.23
C ALA A 105 2.86 -12.06 -14.59
N ARG A 106 1.63 -11.91 -15.05
CA ARG A 106 1.30 -11.17 -16.26
C ARG A 106 0.03 -10.37 -16.04
N TRP A 107 0.13 -9.07 -16.26
CA TRP A 107 -1.03 -8.19 -16.26
C TRP A 107 -1.83 -8.39 -17.55
N PRO A 108 -3.16 -8.50 -17.48
CA PRO A 108 -4.04 -8.49 -18.65
C PRO A 108 -4.33 -7.06 -19.17
N ILE A 109 -3.69 -6.05 -18.58
CA ILE A 109 -3.75 -4.62 -18.93
C ILE A 109 -2.33 -4.03 -18.93
N GLY A 110 -2.13 -2.93 -19.64
CA GLY A 110 -0.87 -2.18 -19.64
C GLY A 110 -0.92 -0.93 -18.76
N HIS A 111 0.26 -0.33 -18.53
CA HIS A 111 0.38 0.93 -17.78
C HIS A 111 -0.50 2.06 -18.38
N ALA A 112 -0.61 2.13 -19.71
CA ALA A 112 -1.41 3.13 -20.41
C ALA A 112 -2.92 3.02 -20.12
N ASP A 113 -3.43 1.83 -19.75
CA ASP A 113 -4.84 1.64 -19.42
C ASP A 113 -5.26 2.35 -18.12
N LEU A 114 -4.29 2.67 -17.25
CA LEU A 114 -4.52 3.41 -16.01
C LEU A 114 -4.23 4.91 -16.13
N ALA A 115 -3.57 5.35 -17.19
CA ALA A 115 -3.20 6.76 -17.37
C ALA A 115 -4.39 7.75 -17.23
N PRO A 116 -5.60 7.47 -17.77
CA PRO A 116 -6.75 8.38 -17.62
C PRO A 116 -7.27 8.52 -16.18
N TYR A 117 -6.88 7.61 -15.28
CA TYR A 117 -7.46 7.49 -13.94
C TYR A 117 -6.60 8.13 -12.86
N TRP A 118 -5.34 8.49 -13.15
CA TRP A 118 -4.44 9.02 -12.13
C TRP A 118 -4.93 10.32 -11.52
N HIS A 119 -5.44 11.25 -12.34
CA HIS A 119 -6.01 12.51 -11.86
C HIS A 119 -7.15 12.29 -10.85
N ARG A 120 -8.12 11.42 -11.18
CA ARG A 120 -9.23 11.09 -10.28
C ARG A 120 -8.75 10.31 -9.05
N ALA A 121 -7.74 9.46 -9.20
CA ALA A 121 -7.17 8.69 -8.09
C ALA A 121 -6.52 9.60 -7.05
N VAL A 122 -5.67 10.55 -7.47
CA VAL A 122 -5.01 11.49 -6.54
C VAL A 122 -6.00 12.42 -5.86
N GLN A 123 -7.11 12.79 -6.52
CA GLN A 123 -8.21 13.52 -5.90
C GLN A 123 -8.92 12.65 -4.84
N SER A 124 -9.21 11.40 -5.17
CA SER A 124 -9.87 10.46 -4.25
C SER A 124 -9.02 10.12 -3.02
N THR A 125 -7.70 10.24 -3.10
CA THR A 125 -6.78 10.05 -1.97
C THR A 125 -6.33 11.36 -1.35
N ALA A 126 -6.80 12.51 -1.83
CA ALA A 126 -6.37 13.84 -1.41
C ALA A 126 -4.84 14.02 -1.43
N SER A 127 -4.16 13.56 -2.48
CA SER A 127 -2.68 13.54 -2.57
C SER A 127 -2.08 14.60 -3.49
N GLY A 128 -2.85 15.59 -3.95
CA GLY A 128 -2.35 16.66 -4.83
C GLY A 128 -2.53 16.30 -6.30
N ALA A 129 -1.48 16.45 -7.12
CA ALA A 129 -1.55 16.24 -8.58
C ALA A 129 -0.99 14.89 -9.02
N ASP A 130 -1.36 14.47 -10.23
CA ASP A 130 -0.91 13.28 -10.96
C ASP A 130 0.48 13.47 -11.61
N ARG A 131 1.37 14.18 -10.90
CA ARG A 131 2.77 14.39 -11.28
C ARG A 131 3.68 13.65 -10.28
N PHE A 132 4.38 12.65 -10.79
CA PHE A 132 5.26 11.75 -10.04
C PHE A 132 6.71 11.76 -10.55
N GLU A 133 7.03 12.72 -11.41
CA GLU A 133 8.36 12.96 -11.94
C GLU A 133 8.73 14.43 -11.72
N THR A 134 10.02 14.71 -11.63
CA THR A 134 10.59 16.05 -11.55
C THR A 134 11.76 16.18 -12.52
N GLY A 135 12.29 17.39 -12.72
CA GLY A 135 13.42 17.60 -13.62
C GLY A 135 14.70 16.90 -13.15
N PRO A 136 15.67 16.68 -14.04
CA PRO A 136 16.91 15.97 -13.73
C PRO A 136 17.68 16.65 -12.59
N LEU A 137 18.19 15.85 -11.65
CA LEU A 137 19.14 16.32 -10.66
C LEU A 137 20.54 16.39 -11.29
N LEU A 138 21.06 17.61 -11.48
CA LEU A 138 22.38 17.93 -12.05
C LEU A 138 22.46 17.68 -13.57
N GLY A 139 22.66 18.75 -14.35
CA GLY A 139 22.72 18.74 -15.82
C GLY A 139 23.99 18.09 -16.40
N ARG A 140 24.23 16.81 -16.11
CA ARG A 140 25.30 15.99 -16.67
C ARG A 140 24.72 14.94 -17.62
N GLU A 141 25.44 14.62 -18.69
CA GLU A 141 25.05 13.55 -19.62
C GLU A 141 24.99 12.20 -18.90
N ALA A 142 23.85 11.50 -19.08
CA ALA A 142 23.31 10.60 -18.09
C ALA A 142 23.64 9.12 -18.35
N ASP A 143 24.29 8.49 -17.38
CA ASP A 143 24.11 7.05 -17.18
C ASP A 143 22.66 6.83 -16.73
N ASN A 144 21.84 6.31 -17.65
CA ASN A 144 20.42 6.05 -17.44
C ASN A 144 20.13 4.70 -16.77
N SER A 145 21.13 4.07 -16.13
CA SER A 145 20.89 2.82 -15.41
C SER A 145 20.03 3.01 -14.17
N PHE A 146 20.09 4.19 -13.55
CA PHE A 146 19.21 4.63 -12.45
C PHE A 146 18.72 6.05 -12.69
N THR A 147 17.62 6.41 -12.03
CA THR A 147 17.07 7.77 -12.01
C THR A 147 16.82 8.24 -10.58
N VAL A 148 16.87 9.56 -10.39
CA VAL A 148 16.51 10.26 -9.15
C VAL A 148 15.32 11.19 -9.33
N ASP A 149 14.63 11.06 -10.45
CA ASP A 149 13.59 11.99 -10.88
C ASP A 149 12.19 11.51 -10.49
N ARG A 150 12.08 10.27 -10.01
CA ARG A 150 10.85 9.69 -9.48
C ARG A 150 10.52 10.28 -8.11
N LEU A 151 9.30 10.82 -7.98
CA LEU A 151 8.78 11.38 -6.75
C LEU A 151 7.89 10.40 -6.01
N GLU A 152 8.06 10.36 -4.69
CA GLU A 152 7.01 9.94 -3.77
C GLU A 152 6.15 11.13 -3.38
N ARG A 153 4.91 10.84 -3.00
CA ARG A 153 3.89 11.83 -2.65
C ARG A 153 3.05 11.33 -1.48
N TRP A 154 2.55 12.26 -0.67
CA TRP A 154 1.73 11.96 0.49
C TRP A 154 0.34 12.60 0.40
N ALA A 155 -0.67 11.88 0.89
CA ALA A 155 -2.02 12.40 1.08
C ALA A 155 -2.04 13.51 2.14
N ASN A 156 -2.73 14.59 1.81
CA ASN A 156 -2.92 15.76 2.66
C ASN A 156 -3.93 15.48 3.77
N VAL A 157 -4.86 14.56 3.54
CA VAL A 157 -5.89 14.15 4.50
C VAL A 157 -5.72 12.66 4.80
N GLN A 158 -5.54 12.33 6.09
CA GLN A 158 -5.51 10.94 6.52
C GLN A 158 -6.94 10.42 6.67
N ALA A 159 -7.11 9.14 6.34
CA ALA A 159 -8.35 8.37 6.41
C ALA A 159 -9.39 8.75 5.33
N ALA A 160 -9.80 7.75 4.54
CA ALA A 160 -10.63 7.92 3.35
C ALA A 160 -12.01 8.52 3.66
N GLN A 161 -12.58 8.21 4.81
CA GLN A 161 -13.85 8.77 5.26
C GLN A 161 -13.78 10.28 5.52
N ASN A 162 -12.60 10.81 5.83
CA ASN A 162 -12.41 12.25 5.98
C ASN A 162 -12.29 12.93 4.60
N VAL A 163 -11.60 12.28 3.65
CA VAL A 163 -11.53 12.74 2.25
C VAL A 163 -12.92 12.83 1.63
N HIS A 164 -13.77 11.85 1.93
CA HIS A 164 -15.10 11.72 1.36
C HIS A 164 -16.23 12.20 2.31
N ALA A 165 -15.90 12.90 3.40
CA ALA A 165 -16.88 13.25 4.44
C ALA A 165 -18.07 14.04 3.90
N GLU A 166 -17.81 14.99 3.01
CA GLU A 166 -18.86 15.78 2.38
C GLU A 166 -19.76 14.90 1.49
N ALA A 167 -19.15 14.08 0.62
CA ALA A 167 -19.89 13.17 -0.25
C ALA A 167 -20.77 12.19 0.54
N ILE A 168 -20.28 11.65 1.65
CA ILE A 168 -21.04 10.74 2.54
C ILE A 168 -22.27 11.45 3.12
N ARG A 169 -22.18 12.74 3.42
CA ARG A 169 -23.30 13.53 3.97
C ARG A 169 -24.29 13.98 2.92
N SER A 170 -23.82 14.48 1.78
CA SER A 170 -24.65 15.25 0.85
C SER A 170 -25.06 14.51 -0.44
N LEU A 171 -24.38 13.43 -0.84
CA LEU A 171 -24.81 12.70 -2.05
C LEU A 171 -26.04 11.82 -1.76
N PRO A 172 -27.18 12.05 -2.44
CA PRO A 172 -28.41 11.28 -2.21
C PRO A 172 -28.30 9.85 -2.75
N ALA A 173 -27.49 9.64 -3.79
CA ALA A 173 -27.24 8.32 -4.37
C ALA A 173 -26.26 7.46 -3.56
N LEU A 174 -25.67 7.99 -2.47
CA LEU A 174 -24.72 7.28 -1.63
C LEU A 174 -25.30 6.95 -0.26
N GLU A 175 -25.39 5.67 0.04
CA GLU A 175 -25.71 5.14 1.36
C GLU A 175 -24.49 4.42 1.92
N VAL A 176 -24.08 4.74 3.15
CA VAL A 176 -23.00 4.06 3.86
C VAL A 176 -23.57 3.50 5.15
N ARG A 177 -23.51 2.17 5.33
CA ARG A 177 -23.96 1.49 6.54
C ARG A 177 -22.78 0.92 7.31
N THR A 178 -22.65 1.34 8.57
CA THR A 178 -21.65 0.80 9.49
C THR A 178 -22.20 -0.41 10.24
N ARG A 179 -21.33 -1.16 10.95
CA ARG A 179 -21.70 -2.36 11.71
C ARG A 179 -22.37 -3.44 10.85
N CYS A 180 -22.12 -3.46 9.55
CA CYS A 180 -22.65 -4.42 8.59
C CYS A 180 -21.53 -5.35 8.11
N THR A 181 -21.42 -6.54 8.71
CA THR A 181 -20.47 -7.57 8.27
C THR A 181 -21.14 -8.48 7.26
N VAL A 182 -20.68 -8.48 6.01
CA VAL A 182 -21.10 -9.49 5.05
C VAL A 182 -20.48 -10.83 5.42
N THR A 183 -21.33 -11.84 5.65
CA THR A 183 -20.92 -13.19 6.05
C THR A 183 -21.04 -14.21 4.93
N GLU A 184 -21.82 -13.92 3.90
CA GLU A 184 -22.04 -14.81 2.78
C GLU A 184 -22.35 -14.02 1.50
N ILE A 185 -21.82 -14.51 0.38
CA ILE A 185 -22.28 -14.11 -0.96
C ILE A 185 -23.15 -15.25 -1.46
N LYS A 186 -24.45 -14.99 -1.60
CA LYS A 186 -25.42 -15.99 -2.05
C LYS A 186 -25.30 -16.16 -3.55
N MET A 187 -25.23 -17.42 -3.98
CA MET A 187 -25.06 -17.77 -5.38
C MET A 187 -26.29 -18.52 -5.88
N ALA A 188 -26.87 -18.04 -6.98
CA ALA A 188 -27.94 -18.73 -7.68
C ALA A 188 -27.72 -18.63 -9.19
N SER A 189 -27.94 -19.74 -9.90
CA SER A 189 -27.87 -19.81 -11.37
C SER A 189 -26.56 -19.25 -11.97
N GLY A 190 -25.42 -19.51 -11.32
CA GLY A 190 -24.10 -19.05 -11.78
C GLY A 190 -23.83 -17.55 -11.60
N ARG A 191 -24.61 -16.87 -10.74
CA ARG A 191 -24.46 -15.45 -10.41
C ARG A 191 -24.59 -15.25 -8.89
N ALA A 192 -24.10 -14.12 -8.40
CA ALA A 192 -24.43 -13.70 -7.05
C ALA A 192 -25.82 -13.05 -7.06
N ASP A 193 -26.76 -13.51 -6.24
CA ASP A 193 -28.13 -12.99 -6.19
C ASP A 193 -28.46 -12.21 -4.91
N GLY A 194 -27.57 -12.30 -3.91
CA GLY A 194 -27.74 -11.60 -2.64
C GLY A 194 -26.56 -11.75 -1.69
N LEU A 195 -26.71 -11.15 -0.51
CA LEU A 195 -25.75 -11.18 0.58
C LEU A 195 -26.45 -11.51 1.90
N THR A 196 -25.78 -12.30 2.75
CA THR A 196 -26.12 -12.38 4.17
C THR A 196 -25.30 -11.32 4.90
N VAL A 197 -25.97 -10.40 5.61
CA VAL A 197 -25.34 -9.30 6.34
C VAL A 197 -25.64 -9.44 7.82
N ALA A 198 -24.61 -9.63 8.63
CA ALA A 198 -24.69 -9.67 10.08
C ALA A 198 -24.46 -8.29 10.69
N HIS A 199 -25.27 -7.92 11.69
CA HIS A 199 -24.93 -6.83 12.58
C HIS A 199 -23.68 -7.20 13.37
N SER A 200 -22.68 -6.35 13.28
CA SER A 200 -21.32 -6.71 13.64
C SER A 200 -21.13 -6.88 15.13
N LEU A 201 -22.08 -6.53 16.00
CA LEU A 201 -21.98 -6.79 17.44
C LEU A 201 -23.00 -7.83 17.93
N SER A 202 -24.27 -7.70 17.54
CA SER A 202 -25.34 -8.61 18.01
C SER A 202 -25.32 -9.96 17.30
N GLY A 203 -24.78 -10.02 16.07
CA GLY A 203 -24.81 -11.23 15.25
C GLY A 203 -26.16 -11.51 14.58
N GLU A 204 -27.16 -10.65 14.78
CA GLU A 204 -28.41 -10.69 14.02
C GLU A 204 -28.11 -10.55 12.53
N THR A 205 -28.84 -11.27 11.69
CA THR A 205 -28.60 -11.33 10.26
C THR A 205 -29.81 -10.83 9.48
N VAL A 206 -29.53 -10.25 8.32
CA VAL A 206 -30.53 -9.94 7.30
C VAL A 206 -30.00 -10.39 5.95
N ASP A 207 -30.90 -10.89 5.12
CA ASP A 207 -30.62 -11.24 3.73
C ASP A 207 -31.09 -10.11 2.83
N ILE A 208 -30.23 -9.69 1.91
CA ILE A 208 -30.56 -8.73 0.86
C ILE A 208 -30.33 -9.32 -0.51
N ALA A 209 -31.21 -8.99 -1.46
CA ALA A 209 -30.94 -9.24 -2.86
C ALA A 209 -30.03 -8.13 -3.44
N ALA A 210 -29.11 -8.50 -4.33
CA ALA A 210 -28.17 -7.56 -4.95
C ALA A 210 -27.71 -8.07 -6.31
N ASP A 211 -27.81 -7.21 -7.35
CA ASP A 211 -27.47 -7.61 -8.72
C ASP A 211 -26.03 -7.28 -9.12
N THR A 212 -25.41 -6.28 -8.47
CA THR A 212 -24.03 -5.86 -8.73
C THR A 212 -23.30 -5.70 -7.41
N ILE A 213 -22.34 -6.59 -7.15
CA ILE A 213 -21.60 -6.64 -5.89
C ILE A 213 -20.13 -6.35 -6.16
N VAL A 214 -19.55 -5.41 -5.42
CA VAL A 214 -18.12 -5.09 -5.46
C VAL A 214 -17.52 -5.36 -4.09
N VAL A 215 -16.56 -6.27 -4.00
CA VAL A 215 -15.83 -6.56 -2.77
C VAL A 215 -14.58 -5.69 -2.70
N ALA A 216 -14.54 -4.78 -1.72
CA ALA A 216 -13.45 -3.85 -1.45
C ALA A 216 -12.98 -3.92 0.03
N ALA A 217 -12.99 -5.13 0.60
CA ALA A 217 -12.76 -5.38 2.02
C ALA A 217 -11.27 -5.47 2.41
N GLY A 218 -10.35 -5.01 1.56
CA GLY A 218 -8.92 -5.29 1.70
C GLY A 218 -8.53 -6.67 1.13
N GLY A 219 -7.24 -7.00 1.08
CA GLY A 219 -6.79 -8.23 0.40
C GLY A 219 -7.17 -9.50 1.16
N ILE A 220 -6.90 -9.52 2.47
CA ILE A 220 -7.13 -10.70 3.31
C ILE A 220 -8.64 -10.99 3.48
N GLU A 221 -9.45 -10.01 3.87
CA GLU A 221 -10.88 -10.24 4.12
C GLU A 221 -11.68 -10.48 2.82
N THR A 222 -11.28 -9.86 1.69
CA THR A 222 -11.85 -10.23 0.37
C THR A 222 -11.57 -11.70 0.08
N THR A 223 -10.34 -12.14 0.29
CA THR A 223 -9.95 -13.54 0.07
C THR A 223 -10.68 -14.48 1.01
N ARG A 224 -10.86 -14.10 2.29
CA ARG A 224 -11.62 -14.88 3.28
C ARG A 224 -13.06 -15.12 2.82
N LEU A 225 -13.74 -14.06 2.38
CA LEU A 225 -15.12 -14.13 1.92
C LEU A 225 -15.26 -15.03 0.68
N LEU A 226 -14.33 -14.94 -0.27
CA LEU A 226 -14.33 -15.78 -1.46
C LEU A 226 -13.99 -17.25 -1.14
N LEU A 227 -13.06 -17.49 -0.22
CA LEU A 227 -12.74 -18.84 0.24
C LEU A 227 -13.94 -19.48 0.95
N ALA A 228 -14.68 -18.70 1.75
CA ALA A 228 -15.92 -19.15 2.39
C ALA A 228 -16.98 -19.50 1.34
N ALA A 229 -17.17 -18.66 0.32
CA ALA A 229 -18.06 -18.98 -0.80
C ALA A 229 -17.63 -20.25 -1.56
N ARG A 230 -16.32 -20.45 -1.79
CA ARG A 230 -15.79 -21.68 -2.42
C ARG A 230 -16.00 -22.92 -1.55
N LYS A 231 -15.99 -22.79 -0.22
CA LYS A 231 -16.28 -23.91 0.69
C LYS A 231 -17.71 -24.44 0.48
N VAL A 232 -18.66 -23.57 0.16
CA VAL A 232 -20.05 -23.91 -0.18
C VAL A 232 -20.20 -24.33 -1.64
N HIS A 233 -19.45 -23.69 -2.55
CA HIS A 233 -19.46 -23.95 -3.99
C HIS A 233 -18.06 -24.33 -4.50
N PRO A 234 -17.65 -25.62 -4.39
CA PRO A 234 -16.27 -26.05 -4.60
C PRO A 234 -15.70 -25.80 -6.00
N ALA A 235 -16.54 -25.58 -7.02
CA ALA A 235 -16.10 -25.33 -8.39
C ALA A 235 -15.72 -23.86 -8.65
N LEU A 236 -16.09 -22.93 -7.76
CA LEU A 236 -15.80 -21.51 -7.94
C LEU A 236 -14.30 -21.20 -7.76
N PHE A 237 -13.86 -20.17 -8.47
CA PHE A 237 -12.53 -19.58 -8.40
C PHE A 237 -11.41 -20.58 -8.72
N GLY A 238 -11.66 -21.41 -9.74
CA GLY A 238 -10.74 -22.47 -10.17
C GLY A 238 -10.70 -23.71 -9.27
N GLY A 239 -11.58 -23.79 -8.27
CA GLY A 239 -11.64 -24.89 -7.32
C GLY A 239 -10.50 -24.91 -6.30
N PRO A 240 -10.31 -26.02 -5.56
CA PRO A 240 -9.31 -26.12 -4.49
C PRO A 240 -7.86 -25.87 -4.95
N ASP A 241 -7.54 -26.30 -6.17
CA ASP A 241 -6.22 -26.14 -6.79
C ASP A 241 -6.09 -24.83 -7.58
N GLY A 242 -7.17 -24.05 -7.65
CA GLY A 242 -7.21 -22.77 -8.34
C GLY A 242 -6.36 -21.66 -7.70
N PRO A 243 -6.36 -20.48 -8.33
CA PRO A 243 -5.51 -19.36 -7.95
C PRO A 243 -5.93 -18.64 -6.65
N LEU A 244 -7.18 -18.84 -6.19
CA LEU A 244 -7.71 -18.13 -5.02
C LEU A 244 -6.90 -18.42 -3.75
N GLY A 245 -6.41 -17.34 -3.13
CA GLY A 245 -5.65 -17.34 -1.90
C GLY A 245 -4.17 -17.61 -2.07
N ARG A 246 -3.66 -17.80 -3.29
CA ARG A 246 -2.25 -18.06 -3.60
C ARG A 246 -1.52 -16.79 -4.03
N HIS A 247 -0.20 -16.88 -4.19
CA HIS A 247 0.65 -15.77 -4.61
C HIS A 247 0.57 -14.56 -3.67
N TYR A 248 0.42 -14.81 -2.37
CA TYR A 248 0.39 -13.74 -1.39
C TYR A 248 1.72 -12.99 -1.38
N MET A 249 1.67 -11.70 -1.66
CA MET A 249 2.83 -10.81 -1.67
C MET A 249 2.58 -9.62 -0.74
N GLY A 250 3.66 -9.22 -0.05
CA GLY A 250 3.87 -7.92 0.56
C GLY A 250 5.04 -7.23 -0.15
N HIS A 251 6.06 -6.81 0.61
CA HIS A 251 7.30 -6.24 0.09
C HIS A 251 8.48 -6.62 0.98
N LEU A 252 9.69 -6.51 0.44
CA LEU A 252 10.89 -6.53 1.24
C LEU A 252 11.28 -5.07 1.52
N ILE A 253 11.32 -4.72 2.80
CA ILE A 253 11.64 -3.37 3.25
C ILE A 253 12.72 -3.44 4.32
N GLY A 254 13.68 -2.52 4.29
CA GLY A 254 14.76 -2.56 5.27
C GLY A 254 15.95 -1.68 4.94
N GLU A 255 17.04 -1.92 5.65
CA GLU A 255 18.32 -1.22 5.48
C GLU A 255 19.49 -2.20 5.65
N ILE A 256 20.37 -2.28 4.66
CA ILE A 256 21.63 -3.04 4.75
C ILE A 256 22.88 -2.18 4.49
N ALA A 257 22.67 -0.92 4.10
CA ALA A 257 23.72 0.03 3.78
C ALA A 257 23.38 1.44 4.24
N ASP A 258 24.42 2.26 4.38
CA ASP A 258 24.31 3.71 4.43
C ASP A 258 24.71 4.29 3.07
N VAL A 259 24.24 5.50 2.75
CA VAL A 259 24.69 6.28 1.59
C VAL A 259 25.42 7.53 2.06
N THR A 260 26.57 7.82 1.44
CA THR A 260 27.25 9.12 1.56
C THR A 260 27.11 9.88 0.24
N PHE A 261 26.50 11.06 0.28
CA PHE A 261 26.35 11.92 -0.90
C PHE A 261 27.57 12.84 -1.09
N ALA A 262 27.90 13.13 -2.35
CA ALA A 262 29.06 13.95 -2.71
C ALA A 262 28.93 15.44 -2.33
N SER A 263 27.71 15.95 -2.14
CA SER A 263 27.46 17.33 -1.73
C SER A 263 26.19 17.50 -0.90
N ASN A 264 26.11 18.62 -0.18
CA ASN A 264 24.91 19.02 0.56
C ASN A 264 23.72 19.29 -0.37
N ASP A 265 23.95 19.70 -1.61
CA ASP A 265 22.88 19.97 -2.57
C ASP A 265 22.23 18.67 -3.06
N ILE A 266 23.04 17.63 -3.28
CA ILE A 266 22.52 16.30 -3.59
C ILE A 266 21.71 15.77 -2.42
N SER A 267 22.24 15.83 -1.20
CA SER A 267 21.51 15.33 -0.03
C SER A 267 20.21 16.12 0.21
N ARG A 268 20.19 17.44 -0.04
CA ARG A 268 18.99 18.28 0.07
C ARG A 268 17.91 17.93 -0.95
N ALA A 269 18.30 17.45 -2.13
CA ALA A 269 17.34 17.07 -3.17
C ALA A 269 16.44 15.87 -2.77
N PHE A 270 16.88 15.08 -1.78
CA PHE A 270 16.11 13.98 -1.20
C PHE A 270 15.33 14.38 0.07
N ASP A 271 15.28 15.66 0.43
CA ASP A 271 14.45 16.14 1.53
C ASP A 271 12.97 16.26 1.10
N PHE A 272 12.09 16.24 2.09
CA PHE A 272 10.66 16.51 1.91
C PHE A 272 10.45 17.99 1.61
N HIS A 273 9.73 18.26 0.53
CA HIS A 273 9.26 19.60 0.21
C HIS A 273 7.80 19.53 -0.23
N VAL A 274 7.09 20.65 -0.06
CA VAL A 274 5.73 20.80 -0.60
C VAL A 274 5.88 21.26 -2.05
N ASP A 275 5.24 20.57 -2.97
CA ASP A 275 5.23 20.95 -4.39
C ASP A 275 4.24 22.08 -4.69
N GLU A 276 4.17 22.51 -5.95
CA GLU A 276 3.22 23.53 -6.43
C GLU A 276 1.74 23.12 -6.27
N HIS A 277 1.47 21.86 -5.91
CA HIS A 277 0.14 21.29 -5.74
C HIS A 277 -0.22 21.03 -4.27
N GLY A 278 0.56 21.55 -3.33
CA GLY A 278 0.22 21.58 -1.91
C GLY A 278 0.35 20.23 -1.21
N SER A 279 1.17 19.31 -1.73
CA SER A 279 1.46 18.03 -1.08
C SER A 279 2.95 17.83 -0.87
N TYR A 280 3.30 17.13 0.20
CA TYR A 280 4.69 16.70 0.39
C TYR A 280 5.08 15.72 -0.70
N VAL A 281 6.28 15.93 -1.24
CA VAL A 281 6.95 15.05 -2.19
C VAL A 281 8.42 14.87 -1.83
N ARG A 282 9.04 13.82 -2.37
CA ARG A 282 10.46 13.52 -2.20
C ARG A 282 11.00 12.67 -3.34
N ARG A 283 12.25 12.91 -3.75
CA ARG A 283 12.95 12.06 -4.74
C ARG A 283 13.27 10.66 -4.21
N ARG A 284 13.42 9.71 -5.13
CA ARG A 284 13.93 8.35 -4.88
C ARG A 284 14.93 7.93 -5.92
N LEU A 285 15.82 7.02 -5.54
CA LEU A 285 16.72 6.32 -6.45
C LEU A 285 16.01 5.05 -6.94
N VAL A 286 15.85 4.90 -8.26
CA VAL A 286 15.16 3.76 -8.86
C VAL A 286 15.96 3.28 -10.07
N ALA A 287 16.14 1.97 -10.22
CA ALA A 287 16.75 1.39 -11.42
C ALA A 287 15.84 1.59 -12.63
N SER A 288 16.38 1.92 -13.80
CA SER A 288 15.56 2.03 -15.01
C SER A 288 15.00 0.67 -15.43
N ASP A 289 13.86 0.68 -16.12
CA ASP A 289 13.20 -0.52 -16.66
C ASP A 289 14.19 -1.39 -17.44
N ARG A 290 15.08 -0.77 -18.23
CA ARG A 290 16.12 -1.48 -18.99
C ARG A 290 17.12 -2.18 -18.08
N THR A 291 17.63 -1.49 -17.05
CA THR A 291 18.53 -2.09 -16.06
C THR A 291 17.89 -3.28 -15.38
N GLN A 292 16.62 -3.16 -14.99
CA GLN A 292 15.88 -4.23 -14.33
C GLN A 292 15.72 -5.46 -15.25
N ILE A 293 15.34 -5.26 -16.52
CA ILE A 293 15.18 -6.34 -17.50
C ILE A 293 16.51 -7.04 -17.79
N ASP A 294 17.55 -6.28 -18.15
CA ASP A 294 18.84 -6.83 -18.58
C ASP A 294 19.53 -7.63 -17.46
N ASN A 295 19.28 -7.26 -16.22
CA ASN A 295 19.88 -7.88 -15.04
C ASN A 295 18.93 -8.80 -14.29
N ARG A 296 17.70 -9.01 -14.78
CA ARG A 296 16.68 -9.85 -14.14
C ARG A 296 16.39 -9.44 -12.69
N LEU A 297 16.28 -8.14 -12.45
CA LEU A 297 15.98 -7.56 -11.13
C LEU A 297 14.47 -7.35 -10.97
N LEU A 298 13.98 -7.64 -9.78
CA LEU A 298 12.68 -7.18 -9.30
C LEU A 298 12.71 -5.66 -9.09
N ASN A 299 11.54 -5.02 -9.14
CA ASN A 299 11.44 -3.57 -8.99
C ASN A 299 11.83 -3.15 -7.56
N CYS A 300 12.68 -2.13 -7.42
CA CYS A 300 13.17 -1.68 -6.13
C CYS A 300 13.46 -0.18 -6.16
N ALA A 301 13.07 0.51 -5.09
CA ALA A 301 13.36 1.91 -4.87
C ALA A 301 14.12 2.14 -3.57
N PHE A 302 14.98 3.16 -3.57
CA PHE A 302 15.76 3.57 -2.42
C PHE A 302 15.57 5.04 -2.10
N TRP A 303 15.71 5.36 -0.81
CA TRP A 303 15.79 6.75 -0.36
C TRP A 303 16.62 6.85 0.89
N PRO A 304 17.29 8.00 1.11
CA PRO A 304 18.00 8.21 2.35
C PRO A 304 17.00 8.38 3.49
N VAL A 305 17.33 7.77 4.62
CA VAL A 305 16.66 7.96 5.91
C VAL A 305 17.65 8.52 6.91
N VAL A 306 17.10 9.12 7.96
CA VAL A 306 17.89 9.63 9.06
C VAL A 306 18.80 8.51 9.58
N ALA A 307 20.10 8.81 9.72
CA ALA A 307 21.07 7.85 10.24
C ALA A 307 20.59 7.31 11.61
N PRO A 308 20.89 6.04 11.95
CA PRO A 308 20.51 5.47 13.24
C PRO A 308 20.85 6.43 14.37
N VAL A 309 19.83 6.86 15.14
CA VAL A 309 20.00 7.90 16.16
C VAL A 309 21.05 7.52 17.21
N ALA A 310 21.26 6.22 17.41
CA ALA A 310 22.27 5.66 18.32
C ALA A 310 23.72 5.73 17.81
N ASP A 311 23.97 6.07 16.54
CA ASP A 311 25.33 6.17 16.00
C ASP A 311 25.82 7.63 15.95
N PRO A 312 26.66 8.10 16.91
CA PRO A 312 27.07 9.50 16.97
C PRO A 312 27.95 9.95 15.79
N ARG A 313 28.41 9.03 14.92
CA ARG A 313 29.11 9.36 13.67
C ARG A 313 28.23 10.17 12.71
N HIS A 314 26.92 10.21 12.94
CA HIS A 314 25.99 11.07 12.21
C HIS A 314 26.30 12.59 12.39
N ARG A 315 27.10 13.01 13.39
CA ARG A 315 27.52 14.42 13.63
C ARG A 315 26.39 15.48 13.54
N SER A 316 25.24 15.20 14.16
CA SER A 316 24.03 16.04 14.10
C SER A 316 23.52 16.33 15.51
N ALA A 317 23.41 17.61 15.87
CA ALA A 317 22.89 18.01 17.18
C ALA A 317 21.44 17.54 17.38
N ILE A 318 20.62 17.57 16.34
CA ILE A 318 19.21 17.16 16.39
C ILE A 318 19.09 15.67 16.68
N LEU A 319 19.83 14.82 15.96
CA LEU A 319 19.77 13.36 16.16
C LEU A 319 20.36 12.95 17.50
N SER A 320 21.41 13.66 17.96
CA SER A 320 21.95 13.48 19.31
C SER A 320 20.97 13.94 20.39
N MET A 321 20.22 15.02 20.17
CA MET A 321 19.14 15.44 21.08
C MET A 321 18.03 14.40 21.15
N VAL A 322 17.60 13.86 20.01
CA VAL A 322 16.59 12.78 19.94
C VAL A 322 17.09 11.53 20.65
N TYR A 323 18.32 11.08 20.38
CA TYR A 323 18.93 9.94 21.06
C TYR A 323 18.96 10.14 22.58
N LEU A 324 19.50 11.26 23.06
CA LEU A 324 19.60 11.56 24.48
C LEU A 324 18.20 11.63 25.14
N ALA A 325 17.22 12.24 24.48
CA ALA A 325 15.84 12.30 24.96
C ALA A 325 15.17 10.91 25.03
N LEU A 326 15.47 10.02 24.07
CA LEU A 326 14.97 8.64 24.06
C LEU A 326 15.70 7.74 25.08
N SER A 327 16.97 8.04 25.39
CA SER A 327 17.76 7.33 26.40
C SER A 327 17.38 7.70 27.85
N ILE A 328 16.65 8.80 28.09
CA ILE A 328 16.19 9.23 29.41
C ILE A 328 14.76 8.67 29.66
N GLY A 329 14.70 7.63 30.48
CA GLY A 329 13.57 6.68 30.60
C GLY A 329 12.13 7.21 30.64
N PRO A 330 11.75 8.17 31.51
CA PRO A 330 10.34 8.57 31.68
C PRO A 330 9.82 9.43 30.51
N LEU A 331 10.64 10.38 30.04
CA LEU A 331 10.24 11.37 29.03
C LEU A 331 10.09 10.74 27.65
N GLY A 332 10.99 9.83 27.28
CA GLY A 332 10.92 9.16 25.99
C GLY A 332 9.68 8.28 25.84
N ARG A 333 9.02 7.84 26.93
CA ARG A 333 7.82 6.96 26.86
C ARG A 333 6.56 7.76 26.52
N MET A 334 6.60 9.07 26.73
CA MET A 334 5.50 10.00 26.44
C MET A 334 5.53 10.56 25.01
N ILE A 335 6.67 10.51 24.33
CA ILE A 335 6.89 11.25 23.06
C ILE A 335 6.89 10.34 21.83
N VAL A 336 7.22 9.05 21.98
CA VAL A 336 7.41 8.13 20.85
C VAL A 336 6.75 6.78 21.11
N ALA A 337 5.98 6.28 20.15
CA ALA A 337 5.32 4.98 20.23
C ALA A 337 6.33 3.83 20.42
N GLU A 338 6.00 2.85 21.25
CA GLU A 338 6.87 1.72 21.65
C GLU A 338 7.48 0.98 20.44
N ALA A 339 6.75 0.87 19.33
CA ALA A 339 7.23 0.27 18.08
C ALA A 339 8.42 1.02 17.45
N ILE A 340 8.42 2.35 17.51
CA ILE A 340 9.52 3.19 16.98
C ILE A 340 10.76 3.06 17.88
N ARG A 341 10.57 2.97 19.20
CA ARG A 341 11.67 2.78 20.16
C ARG A 341 12.38 1.43 19.95
N ARG A 342 11.62 0.36 19.73
CA ARG A 342 12.16 -0.98 19.41
C ARG A 342 12.89 -1.01 18.06
N ARG A 343 12.36 -0.31 17.04
CA ARG A 343 12.96 -0.26 15.70
C ARG A 343 14.31 0.47 15.65
N HIS A 344 14.56 1.39 16.58
CA HIS A 344 15.84 2.10 16.70
C HIS A 344 16.88 1.42 17.61
N ALA A 345 16.61 0.19 18.09
CA ALA A 345 17.55 -0.67 18.83
C ALA A 345 18.48 0.08 19.79
N LEU A 346 17.92 0.70 20.83
CA LEU A 346 18.67 1.44 21.86
C LEU A 346 19.38 0.53 22.88
N ASP A 347 19.54 -0.77 22.58
CA ASP A 347 19.90 -1.80 23.56
C ASP A 347 21.34 -1.74 24.07
N LYS A 348 22.17 -0.80 23.59
CA LYS A 348 23.49 -0.56 24.16
C LYS A 348 23.84 0.93 24.23
N PRO A 349 23.93 1.54 25.44
CA PRO A 349 24.41 2.90 25.61
C PRO A 349 25.92 2.93 25.37
N HIS A 350 26.32 3.18 24.14
CA HIS A 350 27.71 3.43 23.80
C HIS A 350 27.83 4.85 23.26
N ARG A 351 28.79 5.62 23.80
CA ARG A 351 29.23 6.93 23.26
C ARG A 351 28.32 8.15 23.53
N ILE A 352 27.68 8.23 24.70
CA ILE A 352 26.93 9.43 25.16
C ILE A 352 27.76 10.72 25.03
N ALA A 353 29.06 10.68 25.39
CA ALA A 353 29.96 11.83 25.26
C ALA A 353 30.07 12.36 23.82
N ALA A 354 30.02 11.49 22.81
CA ALA A 354 30.05 11.89 21.41
C ALA A 354 28.72 12.55 20.98
N HIS A 355 27.58 12.10 21.51
CA HIS A 355 26.29 12.77 21.31
C HIS A 355 26.22 14.14 21.99
N ILE A 356 26.76 14.27 23.21
CA ILE A 356 26.85 15.56 23.91
C ILE A 356 27.73 16.54 23.12
N ARG A 357 28.87 16.07 22.60
CA ARG A 357 29.73 16.88 21.73
C ARG A 357 28.98 17.38 20.48
N ASN A 358 28.23 16.50 19.81
CA ASN A 358 27.43 16.89 18.66
C ASN A 358 26.39 17.95 19.02
N LEU A 359 25.74 17.84 20.18
CA LEU A 359 24.74 18.79 20.67
C LEU A 359 25.36 20.18 20.94
N ILE A 360 26.51 20.22 21.62
CA ILE A 360 27.22 21.48 21.91
C ILE A 360 27.67 22.15 20.60
N VAL A 361 28.26 21.39 19.68
CA VAL A 361 28.78 21.91 18.41
C VAL A 361 27.66 22.41 17.49
N GLY A 362 26.47 21.81 17.55
CA GLY A 362 25.36 22.15 16.65
C GLY A 362 24.16 22.84 17.32
N ALA A 363 24.30 23.38 18.53
CA ALA A 363 23.19 23.95 19.29
C ALA A 363 22.34 25.00 18.52
N PRO A 364 22.93 25.95 17.75
CA PRO A 364 22.13 26.91 16.97
C PRO A 364 21.26 26.23 15.90
N SER A 365 21.80 25.21 15.22
CA SER A 365 21.07 24.44 14.20
C SER A 365 19.93 23.61 14.79
N ALA A 366 20.11 23.08 16.00
CA ALA A 366 19.07 22.34 16.71
C ALA A 366 17.91 23.25 17.15
N ALA A 367 18.21 24.45 17.64
CA ALA A 367 17.19 25.43 18.02
C ALA A 367 16.36 25.90 16.81
N ALA A 368 17.02 26.22 15.68
CA ALA A 368 16.35 26.60 14.45
C ALA A 368 15.46 25.47 13.89
N PHE A 369 15.97 24.23 13.89
CA PHE A 369 15.19 23.06 13.49
C PHE A 369 13.97 22.86 14.40
N ALA A 370 14.13 22.95 15.72
CA ALA A 370 13.02 22.80 16.65
C ALA A 370 11.93 23.85 16.38
N ALA A 371 12.29 25.13 16.23
CA ALA A 371 11.35 26.19 15.91
C ALA A 371 10.61 25.93 14.57
N GLN A 372 11.34 25.56 13.52
CA GLN A 372 10.75 25.24 12.22
C GLN A 372 9.86 23.99 12.27
N PHE A 373 10.25 22.97 13.04
CA PHE A 373 9.49 21.76 13.24
C PHE A 373 8.17 22.07 13.96
N PHE A 374 8.20 22.79 15.08
CA PHE A 374 7.00 23.21 15.78
C PHE A 374 6.09 24.07 14.88
N TRP A 375 6.67 24.99 14.10
CA TRP A 375 5.90 25.76 13.13
C TRP A 375 5.18 24.87 12.09
N ARG A 376 5.93 23.98 11.41
CA ARG A 376 5.37 23.05 10.42
C ARG A 376 4.39 22.05 11.04
N ARG A 377 4.56 21.67 12.30
CA ARG A 377 3.73 20.67 12.97
C ARG A 377 2.36 21.22 13.42
N TYR A 378 2.31 22.50 13.79
CA TYR A 378 1.12 23.11 14.41
C TYR A 378 0.46 24.20 13.56
N PHE A 379 1.18 24.83 12.61
CA PHE A 379 0.68 26.00 11.86
C PHE A 379 0.62 25.79 10.35
N ARG A 380 1.02 24.61 9.82
CA ARG A 380 0.85 24.26 8.40
C ARG A 380 -0.31 23.27 8.24
N PRO A 381 -1.17 23.44 7.20
CA PRO A 381 -2.27 22.53 6.94
C PRO A 381 -1.78 21.16 6.45
N GLU A 382 -0.61 21.09 5.81
CA GLU A 382 -0.04 19.86 5.30
C GLU A 382 0.58 19.02 6.42
N ARG A 383 0.21 17.74 6.50
CA ARG A 383 0.80 16.82 7.49
C ARG A 383 2.24 16.49 7.11
N LEU A 384 3.19 16.82 7.99
CA LEU A 384 4.58 16.43 7.83
C LEU A 384 4.71 14.88 7.84
N PRO A 385 5.15 14.24 6.72
CA PRO A 385 5.18 12.78 6.60
C PRO A 385 6.31 12.12 7.39
N GLY A 386 7.35 12.90 7.69
CA GLY A 386 8.55 12.50 8.40
C GLY A 386 9.53 13.66 8.43
N PHE A 387 10.73 13.41 8.94
CA PHE A 387 11.80 14.39 8.89
C PHE A 387 13.05 13.77 8.29
N PHE A 388 13.74 14.56 7.47
CA PHE A 388 15.09 14.28 7.02
C PHE A 388 15.98 15.36 7.64
N VAL A 389 17.08 14.93 8.27
CA VAL A 389 17.98 15.84 8.99
C VAL A 389 19.31 15.80 8.29
N GLN A 390 19.64 16.88 7.56
CA GLN A 390 20.96 17.01 6.97
C GLN A 390 22.04 16.97 8.05
N ASN A 391 23.18 16.37 7.73
CA ASN A 391 24.30 16.31 8.65
C ASN A 391 25.63 16.59 7.95
N ALA A 392 26.62 17.01 8.74
CA ALA A 392 27.92 17.43 8.21
C ALA A 392 28.72 16.30 7.55
N ALA A 393 28.36 15.04 7.77
CA ALA A 393 29.00 13.89 7.13
C ALA A 393 28.35 13.51 5.79
N ASN A 394 27.23 14.13 5.41
CA ASN A 394 26.38 13.73 4.27
C ASN A 394 26.10 12.22 4.23
N ARG A 395 26.08 11.56 5.39
CA ARG A 395 25.89 10.11 5.53
C ARG A 395 24.55 9.81 6.15
N TYR A 396 23.78 8.94 5.51
CA TYR A 396 22.39 8.63 5.84
C TYR A 396 22.17 7.12 5.76
N GLY A 397 21.22 6.57 6.51
CA GLY A 397 20.77 5.20 6.26
C GLY A 397 20.17 5.13 4.85
N LEU A 398 20.33 4.01 4.14
CA LEU A 398 19.68 3.79 2.86
C LEU A 398 18.55 2.78 3.04
N PHE A 399 17.32 3.27 2.99
CA PHE A 399 16.13 2.43 3.05
C PHE A 399 15.79 1.94 1.65
N TYR A 400 15.51 0.64 1.53
CA TYR A 400 14.98 0.04 0.32
C TYR A 400 13.52 -0.38 0.52
N HIS A 401 12.75 -0.33 -0.56
CA HIS A 401 11.44 -0.94 -0.66
C HIS A 401 11.38 -1.69 -1.99
N SER A 402 11.29 -3.01 -1.91
CA SER A 402 11.42 -3.91 -3.04
C SER A 402 10.13 -4.68 -3.28
N GLU A 403 9.88 -4.95 -4.55
CA GLU A 403 8.95 -5.96 -5.00
C GLU A 403 9.30 -7.33 -4.39
N GLN A 404 8.24 -8.10 -4.12
CA GLN A 404 8.29 -9.52 -3.81
C GLN A 404 7.77 -10.29 -5.03
N ALA A 405 8.48 -11.32 -5.45
CA ALA A 405 8.06 -12.19 -6.51
C ALA A 405 6.81 -13.02 -6.10
N PRO A 406 5.87 -13.26 -7.02
CA PRO A 406 4.70 -14.09 -6.76
C PRO A 406 5.14 -15.55 -6.54
N HIS A 407 4.73 -16.15 -5.43
CA HIS A 407 5.02 -17.56 -5.11
C HIS A 407 3.72 -18.33 -4.81
N PRO A 408 3.40 -19.44 -5.52
CA PRO A 408 2.11 -20.13 -5.37
C PRO A 408 1.87 -20.71 -3.96
N ASP A 409 2.94 -21.07 -3.25
CA ASP A 409 2.85 -21.55 -1.86
C ASP A 409 2.84 -20.43 -0.81
N SER A 410 3.07 -19.18 -1.20
CA SER A 410 2.76 -18.04 -0.33
C SER A 410 1.26 -17.82 -0.43
N ARG A 411 0.50 -18.12 0.62
CA ARG A 411 -0.96 -18.26 0.53
C ARG A 411 -1.69 -18.01 1.84
N VAL A 412 -3.00 -17.83 1.73
CA VAL A 412 -3.95 -17.89 2.84
C VAL A 412 -4.96 -19.00 2.61
N PHE A 413 -5.46 -19.61 3.67
CA PHE A 413 -6.44 -20.68 3.61
C PHE A 413 -7.34 -20.67 4.85
N LEU A 414 -8.52 -21.29 4.74
CA LEU A 414 -9.45 -21.40 5.86
C LEU A 414 -8.97 -22.47 6.83
N THR A 415 -9.18 -22.20 8.12
CA THR A 415 -9.07 -23.18 9.21
C THR A 415 -10.44 -23.75 9.56
N ASP A 416 -10.48 -24.77 10.41
CA ASP A 416 -11.74 -25.31 10.95
C ASP A 416 -12.35 -24.44 12.07
N ARG A 417 -11.60 -23.45 12.56
CA ARG A 417 -12.09 -22.51 13.57
C ARG A 417 -12.92 -21.43 12.91
N ILE A 418 -14.03 -21.06 13.56
CA ILE A 418 -14.91 -19.97 13.12
C ILE A 418 -14.76 -18.75 14.02
N ASP A 419 -15.09 -17.58 13.50
CA ASP A 419 -15.32 -16.38 14.29
C ASP A 419 -16.73 -16.40 14.91
N ARG A 420 -17.05 -15.36 15.70
CA ARG A 420 -18.36 -15.26 16.40
C ARG A 420 -19.55 -15.02 15.46
N LEU A 421 -19.32 -14.74 14.18
CA LEU A 421 -20.36 -14.59 13.16
C LEU A 421 -20.45 -15.82 12.25
N GLY A 422 -19.70 -16.89 12.56
CA GLY A 422 -19.77 -18.17 11.86
C GLY A 422 -18.86 -18.29 10.64
N LEU A 423 -18.08 -17.26 10.29
CA LEU A 423 -17.12 -17.35 9.19
C LEU A 423 -15.85 -18.11 9.64
N PRO A 424 -15.30 -19.01 8.81
CA PRO A 424 -14.01 -19.63 9.11
C PRO A 424 -12.89 -18.58 9.22
N LYS A 425 -12.00 -18.77 10.20
CA LYS A 425 -10.78 -17.98 10.38
C LYS A 425 -9.72 -18.41 9.38
N LEU A 426 -8.82 -17.49 9.04
CA LEU A 426 -7.70 -17.77 8.15
C LEU A 426 -6.47 -18.28 8.89
N GLU A 427 -5.68 -19.08 8.19
CA GLU A 427 -4.24 -19.21 8.41
C GLU A 427 -3.50 -18.54 7.25
N ILE A 428 -2.43 -17.82 7.59
CA ILE A 428 -1.62 -16.99 6.68
C ILE A 428 -0.19 -17.53 6.66
N ASP A 429 0.23 -17.99 5.49
CA ASP A 429 1.58 -18.46 5.19
C ASP A 429 2.21 -17.53 4.15
N LEU A 430 2.75 -16.40 4.60
CA LEU A 430 3.49 -15.45 3.76
C LEU A 430 4.96 -15.88 3.68
N ARG A 431 5.43 -16.17 2.46
CA ARG A 431 6.78 -16.68 2.22
C ARG A 431 7.60 -15.73 1.35
N PHE A 432 8.86 -15.59 1.71
CA PHE A 432 9.87 -14.86 0.95
C PHE A 432 10.90 -15.84 0.38
N SER A 433 11.42 -15.55 -0.79
CA SER A 433 12.29 -16.44 -1.57
C SER A 433 13.72 -15.90 -1.71
N ASP A 434 14.64 -16.76 -2.15
CA ASP A 434 16.01 -16.35 -2.46
C ASP A 434 16.07 -15.38 -3.66
N GLN A 435 15.11 -15.46 -4.58
CA GLN A 435 15.01 -14.51 -5.70
C GLN A 435 14.78 -13.08 -5.19
N ASP A 436 13.92 -12.93 -4.17
CA ASP A 436 13.63 -11.63 -3.58
C ASP A 436 14.89 -11.02 -2.96
N VAL A 437 15.63 -11.85 -2.23
CA VAL A 437 16.87 -11.47 -1.54
C VAL A 437 17.99 -11.12 -2.54
N ASP A 438 18.21 -11.99 -3.54
CA ASP A 438 19.24 -11.80 -4.57
C ASP A 438 19.01 -10.48 -5.33
N SER A 439 17.76 -10.21 -5.72
CA SER A 439 17.41 -8.98 -6.40
C SER A 439 17.73 -7.74 -5.57
N VAL A 440 17.40 -7.74 -4.27
CA VAL A 440 17.71 -6.61 -3.38
C VAL A 440 19.22 -6.39 -3.29
N VAL A 441 20.00 -7.44 -3.03
CA VAL A 441 21.46 -7.32 -2.87
C VAL A 441 22.11 -6.81 -4.16
N ARG A 442 21.77 -7.41 -5.31
CA ARG A 442 22.34 -7.02 -6.61
C ARG A 442 21.94 -5.60 -7.02
N THR A 443 20.72 -5.18 -6.71
CA THR A 443 20.31 -3.79 -6.98
C THR A 443 21.10 -2.79 -6.14
N HIS A 444 21.43 -3.10 -4.88
CA HIS A 444 22.32 -2.26 -4.08
C HIS A 444 23.73 -2.17 -4.68
N ASP A 445 24.29 -3.30 -5.13
CA ASP A 445 25.65 -3.32 -5.72
C ASP A 445 25.71 -2.49 -6.99
N MET A 446 24.68 -2.57 -7.83
CA MET A 446 24.57 -1.75 -9.03
C MET A 446 24.33 -0.27 -8.71
N LEU A 447 23.54 0.03 -7.67
CA LEU A 447 23.34 1.40 -7.21
C LEU A 447 24.65 2.02 -6.70
N ASP A 448 25.49 1.29 -5.96
CA ASP A 448 26.80 1.79 -5.51
C ASP A 448 27.70 2.12 -6.71
N GLN A 449 27.79 1.21 -7.67
CA GLN A 449 28.57 1.43 -8.90
C GLN A 449 28.09 2.67 -9.66
N TRP A 450 26.76 2.81 -9.82
CA TRP A 450 26.17 3.95 -10.48
C TRP A 450 26.45 5.26 -9.73
N LEU A 451 26.18 5.32 -8.42
CA LEU A 451 26.42 6.50 -7.58
C LEU A 451 27.86 7.01 -7.67
N ARG A 452 28.83 6.08 -7.66
CA ARG A 452 30.26 6.42 -7.81
C ARG A 452 30.56 6.94 -9.21
N LYS A 453 30.06 6.25 -10.23
CA LYS A 453 30.29 6.59 -11.65
C LYS A 453 29.76 7.98 -12.00
N VAL A 454 28.54 8.31 -11.55
CA VAL A 454 27.95 9.65 -11.80
C VAL A 454 28.45 10.72 -10.82
N GLY A 455 29.28 10.34 -9.85
CA GLY A 455 29.86 11.25 -8.85
C GLY A 455 28.83 11.79 -7.86
N MET A 456 27.74 11.06 -7.60
CA MET A 456 26.70 11.46 -6.65
C MET A 456 26.96 10.97 -5.23
N GLY A 457 27.76 9.92 -5.06
CA GLY A 457 28.03 9.36 -3.75
C GLY A 457 28.58 7.95 -3.79
N ALA A 458 28.43 7.26 -2.66
CA ALA A 458 28.82 5.87 -2.48
C ALA A 458 27.99 5.21 -1.38
N LEU A 459 27.83 3.90 -1.46
CA LEU A 459 27.25 3.07 -0.43
C LEU A 459 28.31 2.54 0.54
N HIS A 460 27.89 2.36 1.78
CA HIS A 460 28.66 1.77 2.86
C HIS A 460 27.82 0.67 3.51
N TYR A 461 28.07 -0.58 3.11
CA TYR A 461 27.38 -1.74 3.69
C TYR A 461 27.66 -1.89 5.18
N ARG A 462 26.64 -2.28 5.94
CA ARG A 462 26.71 -2.47 7.39
C ARG A 462 27.28 -3.83 7.78
N MET A 463 27.42 -4.73 6.82
CA MET A 463 27.93 -6.10 6.96
C MET A 463 28.75 -6.52 5.72
N PRO A 464 29.63 -7.53 5.85
CA PRO A 464 30.34 -8.17 4.73
C PRO A 464 29.39 -8.75 3.68
N GLN A 465 29.90 -9.01 2.47
CA GLN A 465 29.11 -9.42 1.31
C GLN A 465 28.35 -10.73 1.54
N GLU A 466 29.01 -11.70 2.14
CA GLU A 466 28.50 -13.03 2.48
C GLU A 466 27.33 -13.01 3.47
N GLU A 467 27.20 -11.96 4.28
CA GLU A 467 26.13 -11.81 5.27
C GLU A 467 24.92 -11.01 4.76
N ARG A 468 25.03 -10.31 3.63
CA ARG A 468 23.98 -9.39 3.14
C ARG A 468 22.66 -10.09 2.86
N GLY A 469 22.71 -11.27 2.21
CA GLY A 469 21.51 -12.03 1.89
C GLY A 469 20.75 -12.46 3.14
N ALA A 470 21.47 -12.98 4.14
CA ALA A 470 20.89 -13.32 5.44
C ALA A 470 20.31 -12.10 6.16
N ALA A 471 20.98 -10.94 6.08
CA ALA A 471 20.50 -9.69 6.67
C ALA A 471 19.20 -9.18 6.01
N VAL A 472 19.05 -9.32 4.68
CA VAL A 472 17.79 -9.00 3.98
C VAL A 472 16.69 -9.99 4.38
N MET A 473 16.98 -11.29 4.36
CA MET A 473 16.00 -12.32 4.74
C MET A 473 15.54 -12.19 6.20
N ALA A 474 16.42 -11.79 7.11
CA ALA A 474 16.07 -11.55 8.52
C ALA A 474 15.10 -10.38 8.71
N GLN A 475 15.08 -9.42 7.78
CA GLN A 475 14.19 -8.25 7.78
C GLN A 475 12.88 -8.50 6.99
N ALA A 476 12.79 -9.59 6.24
CA ALA A 476 11.65 -9.87 5.37
C ALA A 476 10.39 -10.23 6.17
N ALA A 477 9.54 -9.21 6.36
CA ALA A 477 8.23 -9.29 7.01
C ALA A 477 7.34 -8.15 6.53
N HIS A 478 6.14 -8.44 5.99
CA HIS A 478 5.22 -7.38 5.52
C HIS A 478 3.79 -7.88 5.29
N GLY A 479 2.84 -7.50 6.15
CA GLY A 479 1.41 -7.84 6.04
C GLY A 479 0.48 -6.68 5.68
N THR A 480 1.00 -5.45 5.63
CA THR A 480 0.18 -4.25 5.42
C THR A 480 -0.14 -3.94 3.96
N HIS A 481 0.66 -4.42 3.00
CA HIS A 481 0.31 -4.40 1.57
C HIS A 481 -0.05 -5.81 1.13
N GLN A 482 -1.33 -6.01 0.83
CA GLN A 482 -1.86 -7.37 0.61
C GLN A 482 -2.11 -7.59 -0.88
N VAL A 483 -1.20 -8.28 -1.55
CA VAL A 483 -1.19 -8.38 -3.01
C VAL A 483 -1.25 -9.84 -3.48
N GLY A 484 -1.83 -10.08 -4.67
CA GLY A 484 -1.79 -11.36 -5.39
C GLY A 484 -2.87 -12.40 -5.03
N LEU A 485 -3.44 -12.33 -3.82
CA LEU A 485 -4.39 -13.34 -3.30
C LEU A 485 -5.62 -13.62 -4.19
N THR A 486 -6.02 -12.63 -5.00
CA THR A 486 -7.14 -12.74 -5.95
C THR A 486 -6.74 -12.18 -7.30
N ARG A 487 -5.48 -12.42 -7.73
CA ARG A 487 -4.86 -11.74 -8.87
C ARG A 487 -5.72 -11.78 -10.14
N MET A 488 -5.68 -10.69 -10.88
CA MET A 488 -6.25 -10.62 -12.22
C MET A 488 -5.41 -11.43 -13.21
N ALA A 489 -6.04 -11.97 -14.24
CA ALA A 489 -5.35 -12.68 -15.31
C ALA A 489 -6.12 -12.60 -16.63
N ALA A 490 -5.55 -13.19 -17.68
CA ALA A 490 -6.24 -13.36 -18.96
C ALA A 490 -7.30 -14.48 -18.94
N ASP A 491 -7.23 -15.40 -17.97
CA ASP A 491 -8.15 -16.54 -17.87
C ASP A 491 -8.28 -17.06 -16.42
N ARG A 492 -9.35 -17.85 -16.21
CA ARG A 492 -9.73 -18.45 -14.92
C ARG A 492 -8.73 -19.43 -14.31
N THR A 493 -7.78 -19.95 -15.08
CA THR A 493 -6.79 -20.92 -14.57
C THR A 493 -5.62 -20.21 -13.90
N ARG A 494 -5.38 -18.94 -14.27
CA ARG A 494 -4.25 -18.15 -13.78
C ARG A 494 -4.64 -17.04 -12.80
N GLY A 495 -5.91 -16.64 -12.76
CA GLY A 495 -6.40 -15.58 -11.87
C GLY A 495 -7.85 -15.77 -11.45
N VAL A 496 -8.29 -14.94 -10.52
CA VAL A 496 -9.67 -14.96 -9.98
C VAL A 496 -10.56 -14.00 -10.75
N VAL A 497 -10.00 -12.88 -11.19
CA VAL A 497 -10.70 -11.83 -11.95
C VAL A 497 -10.07 -11.58 -13.30
N ASP A 498 -10.87 -11.05 -14.23
CA ASP A 498 -10.40 -10.61 -15.53
C ASP A 498 -9.74 -9.21 -15.48
N ALA A 499 -9.43 -8.67 -16.66
CA ALA A 499 -8.90 -7.32 -16.84
C ALA A 499 -9.82 -6.22 -16.29
N ASP A 500 -11.08 -6.55 -15.99
CA ASP A 500 -12.15 -5.62 -15.65
C ASP A 500 -12.56 -5.76 -14.18
N LEU A 501 -11.78 -6.52 -13.42
CA LEU A 501 -12.01 -6.88 -12.03
C LEU A 501 -13.25 -7.75 -11.81
N ALA A 502 -13.86 -8.29 -12.87
CA ALA A 502 -14.99 -9.21 -12.75
C ALA A 502 -14.49 -10.63 -12.46
N CYS A 503 -15.12 -11.31 -11.51
CA CYS A 503 -14.83 -12.71 -11.22
C CYS A 503 -15.21 -13.58 -12.43
N PHE A 504 -14.28 -14.44 -12.88
CA PHE A 504 -14.52 -15.31 -14.05
C PHE A 504 -15.74 -16.23 -13.88
N ASP A 505 -15.95 -16.75 -12.67
CA ASP A 505 -17.03 -17.70 -12.37
C ASP A 505 -18.34 -17.03 -11.96
N VAL A 506 -18.32 -15.72 -11.65
CA VAL A 506 -19.47 -14.98 -11.11
C VAL A 506 -19.50 -13.59 -11.76
N PRO A 507 -20.12 -13.44 -12.96
CA PRO A 507 -19.94 -12.26 -13.82
C PRO A 507 -20.43 -10.91 -13.26
N ASN A 508 -21.17 -10.94 -12.16
CA ASN A 508 -21.70 -9.76 -11.47
C ASN A 508 -21.08 -9.50 -10.10
N LEU A 509 -20.04 -10.27 -9.76
CA LEU A 509 -19.19 -10.06 -8.61
C LEU A 509 -17.86 -9.47 -9.08
N PHE A 510 -17.47 -8.34 -8.50
CA PHE A 510 -16.24 -7.63 -8.84
C PHE A 510 -15.34 -7.49 -7.60
N LEU A 511 -14.03 -7.50 -7.79
CA LEU A 511 -13.06 -7.33 -6.69
C LEU A 511 -12.25 -6.05 -6.88
N ALA A 512 -12.49 -5.05 -6.03
CA ALA A 512 -11.75 -3.79 -6.03
C ALA A 512 -10.82 -3.74 -4.82
N THR A 513 -9.64 -4.36 -4.95
CA THR A 513 -8.69 -4.56 -3.84
C THR A 513 -7.26 -4.69 -4.37
N THR A 514 -6.26 -4.47 -3.52
CA THR A 514 -4.85 -4.71 -3.87
C THR A 514 -4.52 -6.19 -4.10
N ALA A 515 -5.38 -7.11 -3.64
CA ALA A 515 -5.21 -8.54 -3.90
C ALA A 515 -5.37 -8.93 -5.37
N VAL A 516 -5.96 -8.06 -6.21
CA VAL A 516 -6.09 -8.31 -7.66
C VAL A 516 -4.81 -8.02 -8.44
N LEU A 517 -3.81 -7.38 -7.84
CA LEU A 517 -2.59 -7.01 -8.58
C LEU A 517 -1.71 -8.26 -8.78
N PRO A 518 -1.31 -8.59 -10.03
CA PRO A 518 -0.45 -9.75 -10.33
C PRO A 518 0.96 -9.64 -9.77
N THR A 519 1.48 -8.43 -9.63
CA THR A 519 2.80 -8.11 -9.05
C THR A 519 2.63 -7.15 -7.88
N SER A 520 3.52 -7.22 -6.89
CA SER A 520 3.51 -6.24 -5.78
C SER A 520 4.07 -4.89 -6.19
N GLY A 521 4.96 -4.86 -7.20
CA GLY A 521 5.77 -3.70 -7.52
C GLY A 521 6.62 -3.22 -6.34
N GLN A 522 7.33 -2.10 -6.51
CA GLN A 522 8.00 -1.44 -5.38
C GLN A 522 7.10 -0.40 -4.68
N ALA A 523 6.12 0.17 -5.37
CA ALA A 523 5.30 1.24 -4.81
C ALA A 523 4.21 0.72 -3.85
N ASN A 524 3.72 1.57 -2.95
CA ASN A 524 2.53 1.26 -2.16
C ASN A 524 1.32 1.05 -3.09
N PRO A 525 0.55 -0.05 -2.97
CA PRO A 525 -0.42 -0.44 -3.99
C PRO A 525 -1.75 0.33 -3.96
N THR A 526 -2.01 1.16 -2.95
CA THR A 526 -3.32 1.77 -2.73
C THR A 526 -3.75 2.70 -3.86
N LEU A 527 -2.86 3.56 -4.37
CA LEU A 527 -3.23 4.50 -5.44
C LEU A 527 -3.57 3.75 -6.74
N THR A 528 -2.80 2.72 -7.08
CA THR A 528 -3.07 1.83 -8.22
C THR A 528 -4.41 1.10 -8.05
N ALA A 529 -4.72 0.60 -6.85
CA ALA A 529 -6.02 -0.03 -6.59
C ALA A 529 -7.20 0.95 -6.68
N VAL A 530 -7.02 2.20 -6.25
CA VAL A 530 -8.01 3.27 -6.45
C VAL A 530 -8.20 3.58 -7.94
N ALA A 531 -7.13 3.68 -8.73
CA ALA A 531 -7.23 3.90 -10.17
C ALA A 531 -7.98 2.76 -10.88
N LEU A 532 -7.69 1.51 -10.51
CA LEU A 532 -8.41 0.33 -11.00
C LEU A 532 -9.90 0.34 -10.62
N ALA A 533 -10.22 0.74 -9.39
CA ALA A 533 -11.59 0.92 -8.94
C ALA A 533 -12.32 2.01 -9.74
N LEU A 534 -11.68 3.14 -10.02
CA LEU A 534 -12.26 4.21 -10.82
C LEU A 534 -12.49 3.78 -12.29
N ARG A 535 -11.61 2.93 -12.84
CA ARG A 535 -11.81 2.26 -14.13
C ARG A 535 -12.98 1.29 -14.12
N LEU A 536 -13.15 0.51 -13.05
CA LEU A 536 -14.34 -0.31 -12.84
C LEU A 536 -15.61 0.56 -12.75
N GLY A 537 -15.54 1.72 -12.10
CA GLY A 537 -16.64 2.68 -12.01
C GLY A 537 -17.18 3.13 -13.37
N ASP A 538 -16.30 3.42 -14.33
CA ASP A 538 -16.71 3.76 -15.70
C ASP A 538 -17.49 2.61 -16.35
N ARG A 539 -16.99 1.38 -16.21
CA ARG A 539 -17.64 0.18 -16.78
C ARG A 539 -19.00 -0.11 -16.18
N LEU A 540 -19.11 0.00 -14.85
CA LEU A 540 -20.39 -0.18 -14.17
C LEU A 540 -21.38 0.90 -14.60
N ALA A 541 -20.93 2.14 -14.77
CA ALA A 541 -21.77 3.22 -15.28
C ALA A 541 -22.26 2.96 -16.71
N GLU A 542 -21.40 2.50 -17.62
CA GLU A 542 -21.78 2.11 -18.98
C GLU A 542 -22.83 0.99 -18.97
N ARG A 543 -22.60 -0.06 -18.17
CA ARG A 543 -23.53 -1.19 -18.04
C ARG A 543 -24.90 -0.77 -17.49
N MET A 544 -24.95 0.15 -16.53
CA MET A 544 -26.18 0.57 -15.88
C MET A 544 -26.95 1.64 -16.66
N THR A 545 -26.26 2.49 -17.44
CA THR A 545 -26.89 3.57 -18.21
C THR A 545 -27.23 3.17 -19.65
N GLY A 546 -26.80 1.99 -20.10
CA GLY A 546 -27.04 1.51 -21.48
C GLY A 546 -26.29 2.30 -22.56
N LYS A 547 -25.41 3.24 -22.17
CA LYS A 547 -24.56 3.99 -23.09
C LYS A 547 -23.24 3.25 -23.25
N THR A 548 -23.12 2.49 -24.33
CA THR A 548 -21.81 2.06 -24.82
C THR A 548 -21.17 3.26 -25.50
N GLU A 549 -20.26 3.97 -24.84
CA GLU A 549 -19.33 4.80 -25.60
C GLU A 549 -18.47 3.83 -26.42
N ILE A 550 -18.69 3.83 -27.74
CA ILE A 550 -17.81 3.17 -28.69
C ILE A 550 -16.47 3.86 -28.54
N ARG A 551 -15.56 3.29 -27.74
CA ARG A 551 -14.14 3.60 -27.83
C ARG A 551 -13.71 3.15 -29.22
N THR A 552 -13.68 4.09 -30.16
CA THR A 552 -13.02 3.90 -31.44
C THR A 552 -11.59 3.43 -31.14
N PRO A 553 -11.14 2.29 -31.68
CA PRO A 553 -9.74 1.91 -31.57
C PRO A 553 -8.94 3.05 -32.17
N MET A 554 -8.15 3.76 -31.35
CA MET A 554 -7.11 4.63 -31.91
C MET A 554 -6.23 3.75 -32.76
N ASP A 555 -6.13 4.14 -34.03
CA ASP A 555 -5.39 3.46 -35.06
C ASP A 555 -4.03 2.98 -34.54
N LYS A 556 -3.83 1.66 -34.62
CA LYS A 556 -2.50 1.09 -34.81
C LYS A 556 -1.97 1.62 -36.13
N VAL A 557 -1.43 2.83 -36.13
CA VAL A 557 -0.54 3.26 -37.20
C VAL A 557 0.77 2.51 -37.00
N ALA A 558 0.86 1.39 -37.69
CA ALA A 558 2.12 0.82 -38.10
C ALA A 558 2.81 1.81 -39.04
N SER A 559 3.99 2.30 -38.69
CA SER A 559 5.01 2.67 -39.67
C SER A 559 6.39 2.76 -39.04
N LEU A 560 7.21 1.78 -39.43
CA LEU A 560 8.68 1.76 -39.61
C LEU A 560 9.59 2.10 -38.43
#